data_AF-A0A261BRN5-F1
#
_entry.id   AF-A0A261BRN5-F1
#
_cell.length_a   1.000
_cell.length_b   1.000
_cell.length_c   1.000
_cell.angle_alpha   90.00
_cell.angle_beta   90.00
_cell.angle_gamma   90.00
#
_symmetry.space_group_name_H-M   'P 1'
#
loop_
_entity.id
_entity.type
_entity.pdbx_description
1 polymer ?
#
loop_
_entity_poly.entity_id
_entity_poly.type
_entity_poly.pdbx_seq_one_letter_code
_entity_poly.pdbx_strand_id
1 'polypeptide(L)'
;MLENKLIFFFISCFFKIDASEFFSKRCENNCIFTEEFLNSKTIKAFPSSCSTVCADIKIDQNTDLSEEQLTEAFKTMKVLYGTLQVSNTNYTSGKFFKSLEVMECEGIGGFTWSHNGEMTEMGLSNLITCFCDIEIYSNSKMIRLNMPKLKNFSSSNSTIRQVEMIISNLSPEFCITIQEMQVFISSKNLYMSRMPDKYCNFTTYFDSGVKHCFHNYTFKTLSLPSEYTPSNGLKTNNFKNLESDCDTICGVVLIEGGDEEMVHKLDKLQILYGMLLIRVTELTAVDFLSNLEYVASLEADQPAVYLKSNKNLNHIAIPRLKSN
;
A
#
# COMPACT_ATOMS: atom_id res chain seq x y z
N MET A 1 4.04 -20.21 54.33
CA MET A 1 3.21 -19.79 53.17
C MET A 1 4.21 -19.47 52.06
N LEU A 2 4.51 -20.46 51.22
CA LEU A 2 5.55 -20.39 50.19
C LEU A 2 4.92 -19.84 48.90
N GLU A 3 5.46 -18.74 48.38
CA GLU A 3 5.09 -18.18 47.07
C GLU A 3 5.66 -19.05 45.94
N ASN A 4 4.78 -19.69 45.17
CA ASN A 4 5.16 -20.28 43.89
C ASN A 4 5.19 -19.18 42.82
N LYS A 5 6.39 -18.71 42.46
CA LYS A 5 6.60 -17.93 41.23
C LYS A 5 6.61 -18.89 40.04
N LEU A 6 5.57 -18.85 39.20
CA LEU A 6 5.64 -19.42 37.86
C LEU A 6 6.64 -18.60 37.03
N ILE A 7 7.77 -19.21 36.69
CA ILE A 7 8.71 -18.69 35.70
C ILE A 7 8.22 -19.17 34.33
N PHE A 8 7.69 -18.27 33.51
CA PHE A 8 7.44 -18.54 32.10
C PHE A 8 8.78 -18.51 31.35
N PHE A 9 9.28 -19.68 30.97
CA PHE A 9 10.30 -19.78 29.92
C PHE A 9 9.60 -19.57 28.57
N PHE A 10 9.76 -18.38 27.98
CA PHE A 10 9.55 -18.21 26.55
C PHE A 10 10.66 -18.96 25.83
N ILE A 11 10.41 -20.22 25.49
CA ILE A 11 11.20 -20.91 24.48
C ILE A 11 10.75 -20.34 23.15
N SER A 12 11.49 -19.36 22.62
CA SER A 12 11.41 -19.01 21.20
C SER A 12 12.01 -20.18 20.41
N CYS A 13 11.21 -21.22 20.19
CA CYS A 13 11.47 -22.13 19.09
C CYS A 13 11.20 -21.34 17.80
N PHE A 14 12.22 -20.63 17.32
CA PHE A 14 12.32 -20.36 15.90
C PHE A 14 12.41 -21.73 15.24
N PHE A 15 11.29 -22.21 14.69
CA PHE A 15 11.37 -23.19 13.63
C PHE A 15 12.13 -22.50 12.51
N LYS A 16 13.45 -22.71 12.47
CA LYS A 16 14.20 -22.58 11.23
C LYS A 16 13.59 -23.62 10.31
N ILE A 17 12.59 -23.22 9.53
CA ILE A 17 12.38 -23.92 8.28
C ILE A 17 13.70 -23.71 7.53
N ASP A 18 14.32 -24.82 7.16
CA ASP A 18 15.61 -24.75 6.50
C ASP A 18 15.35 -24.12 5.13
N ALA A 19 15.89 -22.93 4.87
CA ALA A 19 15.76 -22.25 3.56
C ALA A 19 16.14 -23.20 2.40
N SER A 20 17.01 -24.17 2.69
CA SER A 20 17.34 -25.32 1.84
C SER A 20 16.11 -26.18 1.45
N GLU A 21 15.22 -26.50 2.38
CA GLU A 21 13.98 -27.24 2.12
C GLU A 21 12.96 -26.39 1.33
N PHE A 22 12.88 -25.08 1.61
CA PHE A 22 12.01 -24.17 0.88
C PHE A 22 12.40 -24.07 -0.61
N PHE A 23 13.69 -23.91 -0.89
CA PHE A 23 14.23 -23.83 -2.25
C PHE A 23 14.19 -25.17 -2.99
N SER A 24 14.59 -26.27 -2.34
CA SER A 24 14.65 -27.59 -3.00
C SER A 24 13.28 -28.14 -3.43
N LYS A 25 12.18 -27.67 -2.82
CA LYS A 25 10.81 -28.01 -3.26
C LYS A 25 10.31 -27.20 -4.45
N ARG A 26 10.99 -26.10 -4.81
CA ARG A 26 10.50 -25.09 -5.75
C ARG A 26 11.40 -24.89 -6.97
N CYS A 27 12.70 -25.17 -6.83
CA CYS A 27 13.67 -24.96 -7.91
C CYS A 27 14.52 -26.20 -8.17
N GLU A 28 14.93 -26.36 -9.43
CA GLU A 28 16.00 -27.26 -9.82
C GLU A 28 17.33 -26.78 -9.23
N ASN A 29 18.24 -27.72 -8.91
CA ASN A 29 19.50 -27.40 -8.24
C ASN A 29 20.36 -26.36 -8.98
N ASN A 30 20.33 -26.35 -10.31
CA ASN A 30 21.05 -25.39 -11.16
C ASN A 30 20.37 -24.01 -11.24
N CYS A 31 19.19 -23.84 -10.65
CA CYS A 31 18.45 -22.58 -10.56
C CYS A 31 18.41 -22.03 -9.13
N ILE A 32 19.21 -22.60 -8.22
CA ILE A 32 19.40 -22.10 -6.86
C ILE A 32 20.67 -21.25 -6.83
N PHE A 33 20.56 -20.02 -6.38
CA PHE A 33 21.69 -19.12 -6.16
C PHE A 33 21.93 -18.96 -4.66
N THR A 34 23.12 -19.34 -4.20
CA THR A 34 23.46 -19.42 -2.77
C THR A 34 24.52 -18.39 -2.34
N GLU A 35 24.97 -17.52 -3.24
CA GLU A 35 25.95 -16.50 -2.90
C GLU A 35 25.27 -15.37 -2.11
N GLU A 36 25.92 -14.91 -1.04
CA GLU A 36 25.34 -13.93 -0.11
C GLU A 36 25.18 -12.53 -0.73
N PHE A 37 26.11 -12.13 -1.61
CA PHE A 37 26.13 -10.81 -2.24
C PHE A 37 26.20 -10.92 -3.74
N LEU A 38 25.45 -10.08 -4.45
CA LEU A 38 25.55 -9.97 -5.90
C LEU A 38 26.58 -8.90 -6.30
N ASN A 39 27.66 -9.32 -6.94
CA ASN A 39 28.75 -8.46 -7.44
C ASN A 39 29.43 -9.09 -8.66
N SER A 40 30.44 -8.44 -9.22
CA SER A 40 31.18 -8.88 -10.42
C SER A 40 31.82 -10.27 -10.30
N LYS A 41 32.08 -10.76 -9.09
CA LYS A 41 32.62 -12.10 -8.85
C LYS A 41 31.51 -13.16 -8.81
N THR A 42 30.42 -12.88 -8.10
CA THR A 42 29.34 -13.84 -7.82
C THR A 42 28.28 -13.89 -8.91
N ILE A 43 28.11 -12.82 -9.71
CA ILE A 43 27.12 -12.77 -10.80
C ILE A 43 27.29 -13.89 -11.83
N LYS A 44 28.50 -14.45 -11.98
CA LYS A 44 28.77 -15.58 -12.88
C LYS A 44 28.10 -16.88 -12.44
N ALA A 45 27.80 -17.01 -11.15
CA ALA A 45 27.06 -18.14 -10.59
C ALA A 45 25.54 -17.92 -10.65
N PHE A 46 25.08 -16.70 -10.98
CA PHE A 46 23.65 -16.42 -11.09
C PHE A 46 23.04 -17.21 -12.26
N PRO A 47 21.93 -17.94 -12.05
CA PRO A 47 21.36 -18.84 -13.05
C PRO A 47 20.54 -18.09 -14.11
N SER A 48 21.19 -17.29 -14.94
CA SER A 48 20.58 -16.38 -15.93
C SER A 48 19.80 -17.05 -17.07
N SER A 49 19.82 -18.38 -17.15
CA SER A 49 18.99 -19.15 -18.10
C SER A 49 17.68 -19.66 -17.48
N CYS A 50 17.55 -19.61 -16.15
CA CYS A 50 16.40 -20.14 -15.43
C CYS A 50 15.26 -19.12 -15.38
N SER A 51 14.04 -19.59 -15.68
CA SER A 51 12.84 -18.75 -15.55
C SER A 51 12.30 -18.70 -14.11
N THR A 52 12.51 -19.76 -13.34
CA THR A 52 12.23 -19.83 -11.90
C THR A 52 13.57 -19.92 -11.17
N VAL A 53 13.81 -19.00 -10.25
CA VAL A 53 15.06 -18.91 -9.48
C VAL A 53 14.73 -18.94 -7.99
N CYS A 54 15.53 -19.68 -7.24
CA CYS A 54 15.49 -19.67 -5.79
C CYS A 54 16.74 -18.97 -5.28
N ALA A 55 16.56 -17.83 -4.63
CA ALA A 55 17.68 -16.99 -4.21
C ALA A 55 17.25 -16.00 -3.13
N ASP A 56 18.20 -15.69 -2.24
CA ASP A 56 18.16 -14.49 -1.41
C ASP A 56 19.02 -13.42 -2.07
N ILE A 57 18.40 -12.54 -2.84
CA ILE A 57 19.08 -11.53 -3.63
C ILE A 57 19.33 -10.29 -2.77
N LYS A 58 20.60 -10.04 -2.46
CA LYS A 58 21.06 -8.81 -1.79
C LYS A 58 21.89 -7.95 -2.74
N ILE A 59 21.42 -6.73 -2.97
CA ILE A 59 22.08 -5.69 -3.75
C ILE A 59 22.30 -4.50 -2.83
N ASP A 60 23.56 -4.16 -2.56
CA ASP A 60 23.89 -3.09 -1.63
C ASP A 60 25.05 -2.21 -2.09
N GLN A 61 25.57 -1.35 -1.21
CA GLN A 61 26.71 -0.47 -1.52
C GLN A 61 27.98 -1.20 -1.99
N ASN A 62 28.07 -2.52 -1.78
CA ASN A 62 29.19 -3.36 -2.23
C ASN A 62 28.96 -3.96 -3.62
N THR A 63 27.77 -3.80 -4.21
CA THR A 63 27.49 -4.23 -5.58
C THR A 63 28.17 -3.29 -6.58
N ASP A 64 29.12 -3.81 -7.33
CA ASP A 64 29.90 -3.10 -8.36
C ASP A 64 29.35 -3.29 -9.79
N LEU A 65 28.08 -3.68 -9.89
CA LEU A 65 27.40 -3.99 -11.15
C LEU A 65 26.62 -2.79 -11.69
N SER A 66 26.60 -2.59 -13.01
CA SER A 66 25.73 -1.59 -13.64
C SER A 66 24.27 -2.10 -13.72
N GLU A 67 23.31 -1.17 -13.91
CA GLU A 67 21.91 -1.54 -14.19
C GLU A 67 21.80 -2.46 -15.42
N GLU A 68 22.68 -2.30 -16.43
CA GLU A 68 22.73 -3.15 -17.62
C GLU A 68 23.18 -4.58 -17.28
N GLN A 69 24.21 -4.74 -16.45
CA GLN A 69 24.68 -6.06 -16.02
C GLN A 69 23.63 -6.81 -15.20
N LEU A 70 22.94 -6.09 -14.31
CA LEU A 70 21.81 -6.64 -13.54
C LEU A 70 20.65 -7.03 -14.46
N THR A 71 20.31 -6.15 -15.41
CA THR A 71 19.24 -6.41 -16.39
C THR A 71 19.53 -7.67 -17.20
N GLU A 72 20.77 -7.84 -17.66
CA GLU A 72 21.18 -9.03 -18.42
C GLU A 72 21.14 -10.30 -17.57
N ALA A 73 21.57 -10.23 -16.30
CA ALA A 73 21.52 -11.37 -15.39
C ALA A 73 20.08 -11.84 -15.09
N PHE A 74 19.15 -10.90 -14.89
CA PHE A 74 17.78 -11.21 -14.48
C PHE A 74 16.78 -11.37 -15.63
N LYS A 75 17.21 -11.16 -16.89
CA LYS A 75 16.31 -11.05 -18.06
C LYS A 75 15.33 -12.23 -18.26
N THR A 76 15.68 -13.43 -17.81
CA THR A 76 14.86 -14.64 -17.94
C THR A 76 14.05 -14.95 -16.70
N MET A 77 14.44 -14.40 -15.54
CA MET A 77 13.84 -14.69 -14.23
C MET A 77 12.44 -14.07 -14.15
N LYS A 78 11.42 -14.93 -14.13
CA LYS A 78 10.01 -14.57 -14.01
C LYS A 78 9.45 -14.87 -12.63
N VAL A 79 9.97 -15.89 -11.97
CA VAL A 79 9.54 -16.31 -10.63
C VAL A 79 10.75 -16.30 -9.72
N LEU A 80 10.64 -15.61 -8.60
CA LEU A 80 11.64 -15.60 -7.54
C LEU A 80 11.03 -16.21 -6.27
N TYR A 81 11.64 -17.28 -5.79
CA TYR A 81 11.38 -17.82 -4.45
C TYR A 81 12.55 -17.45 -3.54
N GLY A 82 12.28 -16.74 -2.45
CA GLY A 82 13.29 -16.23 -1.54
C GLY A 82 13.14 -14.73 -1.32
N THR A 83 14.20 -14.06 -0.89
CA THR A 83 14.16 -12.64 -0.52
C THR A 83 14.83 -11.72 -1.56
N LEU A 84 14.42 -10.45 -1.57
CA LEU A 84 14.98 -9.39 -2.38
C LEU A 84 15.21 -8.16 -1.49
N GLN A 85 16.47 -7.80 -1.32
CA GLN A 85 16.91 -6.67 -0.52
C GLN A 85 17.79 -5.76 -1.38
N VAL A 86 17.32 -4.54 -1.63
CA VAL A 86 18.08 -3.52 -2.37
C VAL A 86 18.27 -2.29 -1.49
N SER A 87 19.51 -2.02 -1.07
CA SER A 87 19.75 -0.94 -0.12
C SER A 87 21.03 -0.16 -0.32
N ASN A 88 21.03 1.14 0.02
CA ASN A 88 22.23 1.99 -0.06
C ASN A 88 22.88 2.01 -1.46
N THR A 89 22.07 1.97 -2.52
CA THR A 89 22.55 2.00 -3.91
C THR A 89 22.31 3.36 -4.56
N ASN A 90 22.99 3.59 -5.69
CA ASN A 90 22.79 4.76 -6.56
C ASN A 90 21.89 4.44 -7.79
N TYR A 91 21.19 3.30 -7.79
CA TYR A 91 20.30 2.96 -8.90
C TYR A 91 19.07 3.88 -8.91
N THR A 92 18.61 4.20 -10.11
CA THR A 92 17.49 5.13 -10.29
C THR A 92 16.14 4.43 -10.29
N SER A 93 16.14 3.11 -10.50
CA SER A 93 14.96 2.26 -10.46
C SER A 93 15.32 0.78 -10.29
N GLY A 94 14.34 -0.07 -10.00
CA GLY A 94 14.43 -1.53 -10.04
C GLY A 94 14.10 -2.16 -11.40
N LYS A 95 14.21 -1.41 -12.51
CA LYS A 95 13.88 -1.90 -13.87
C LYS A 95 14.70 -3.11 -14.31
N PHE A 96 15.83 -3.38 -13.69
CA PHE A 96 16.58 -4.62 -13.90
C PHE A 96 15.79 -5.87 -13.49
N PHE A 97 14.70 -5.75 -12.71
CA PHE A 97 13.73 -6.82 -12.45
C PHE A 97 12.48 -6.77 -13.34
N LYS A 98 12.54 -6.12 -14.50
CA LYS A 98 11.37 -5.98 -15.40
C LYS A 98 10.73 -7.32 -15.79
N SER A 99 11.49 -8.41 -15.87
CA SER A 99 11.01 -9.76 -16.19
C SER A 99 10.24 -10.43 -15.05
N LEU A 100 10.42 -9.99 -13.80
CA LEU A 100 9.82 -10.61 -12.63
C LEU A 100 8.29 -10.47 -12.65
N GLU A 101 7.59 -11.60 -12.56
CA GLU A 101 6.13 -11.73 -12.59
C GLU A 101 5.58 -12.17 -11.22
N VAL A 102 6.32 -13.05 -10.52
CA VAL A 102 5.91 -13.63 -9.23
C VAL A 102 7.07 -13.60 -8.25
N MET A 103 6.79 -13.16 -7.02
CA MET A 103 7.71 -13.30 -5.91
C MET A 103 7.00 -13.93 -4.71
N GLU A 104 7.60 -14.94 -4.10
CA GLU A 104 7.11 -15.56 -2.88
C GLU A 104 8.24 -15.78 -1.87
N CYS A 105 8.00 -15.38 -0.62
CA CYS A 105 8.96 -15.44 0.48
C CYS A 105 8.58 -16.52 1.49
N GLU A 106 9.59 -17.07 2.16
CA GLU A 106 9.39 -17.96 3.30
C GLU A 106 9.13 -17.14 4.58
N GLY A 107 7.86 -16.93 4.93
CA GLY A 107 7.52 -16.23 6.18
C GLY A 107 7.85 -14.72 6.16
N ILE A 108 8.19 -14.16 7.33
CA ILE A 108 8.26 -12.70 7.58
C ILE A 108 9.48 -12.09 6.88
N GLY A 109 9.26 -10.99 6.16
CA GLY A 109 10.25 -10.29 5.35
C GLY A 109 10.35 -10.75 3.89
N GLY A 110 10.97 -9.93 3.04
CA GLY A 110 11.56 -10.41 1.79
C GLY A 110 11.36 -9.58 0.52
N PHE A 111 10.66 -8.44 0.55
CA PHE A 111 10.73 -7.45 -0.53
C PHE A 111 11.08 -6.09 0.06
N THR A 112 12.37 -5.79 0.19
CA THR A 112 12.86 -4.60 0.89
C THR A 112 13.69 -3.70 -0.02
N TRP A 113 13.28 -2.43 -0.11
CA TRP A 113 13.97 -1.39 -0.85
C TRP A 113 14.22 -0.19 0.06
N SER A 114 15.46 0.03 0.47
CA SER A 114 15.76 1.07 1.45
C SER A 114 17.00 1.91 1.22
N HIS A 115 16.95 3.19 1.61
CA HIS A 115 18.12 4.08 1.54
C HIS A 115 18.72 4.24 0.14
N ASN A 116 17.92 4.11 -0.92
CA ASN A 116 18.36 4.33 -2.30
C ASN A 116 18.05 5.79 -2.70
N GLY A 117 18.98 6.69 -2.38
CA GLY A 117 18.76 8.14 -2.50
C GLY A 117 18.55 8.67 -3.92
N GLU A 118 18.97 7.92 -4.94
CA GLU A 118 18.81 8.26 -6.36
C GLU A 118 17.58 7.60 -7.01
N MET A 119 16.89 6.71 -6.29
CA MET A 119 15.75 5.97 -6.81
C MET A 119 14.55 6.89 -7.02
N THR A 120 13.95 6.84 -8.21
CA THR A 120 12.79 7.66 -8.60
C THR A 120 11.49 6.84 -8.69
N GLU A 121 11.60 5.53 -8.93
CA GLU A 121 10.48 4.60 -9.05
C GLU A 121 10.92 3.14 -8.82
N MET A 122 9.99 2.20 -8.57
CA MET A 122 10.32 0.76 -8.55
C MET A 122 10.56 0.25 -9.97
N GLY A 123 9.59 0.43 -10.87
CA GLY A 123 9.73 0.00 -12.28
C GLY A 123 9.61 -1.52 -12.53
N LEU A 124 9.09 -2.29 -11.57
CA LEU A 124 8.78 -3.72 -11.73
C LEU A 124 7.48 -3.91 -12.53
N SER A 125 7.52 -3.50 -13.81
CA SER A 125 6.33 -3.36 -14.66
C SER A 125 5.58 -4.65 -14.99
N ASN A 126 6.18 -5.83 -14.74
CA ASN A 126 5.54 -7.12 -14.94
C ASN A 126 5.18 -7.87 -13.65
N LEU A 127 5.50 -7.33 -12.47
CA LEU A 127 5.19 -8.00 -11.21
C LEU A 127 3.67 -8.09 -11.03
N ILE A 128 3.15 -9.32 -10.90
CA ILE A 128 1.71 -9.63 -10.76
C ILE A 128 1.40 -10.06 -9.33
N THR A 129 2.25 -10.93 -8.77
CA THR A 129 2.06 -11.52 -7.44
C THR A 129 3.27 -11.21 -6.58
N CYS A 130 3.03 -10.69 -5.37
CA CYS A 130 4.04 -10.53 -4.34
C CYS A 130 3.49 -11.10 -3.03
N PHE A 131 3.92 -12.31 -2.68
CA PHE A 131 3.62 -12.95 -1.41
C PHE A 131 4.83 -12.86 -0.47
N CYS A 132 5.17 -11.62 -0.13
CA CYS A 132 6.28 -11.21 0.73
C CYS A 132 5.84 -9.97 1.49
N ASP A 133 6.36 -9.74 2.69
CA ASP A 133 6.19 -8.40 3.29
C ASP A 133 6.92 -7.38 2.42
N ILE A 134 6.25 -6.25 2.17
CA ILE A 134 6.70 -5.20 1.25
C ILE A 134 7.16 -4.03 2.09
N GLU A 135 8.46 -3.75 2.07
CA GLU A 135 9.07 -2.65 2.79
C GLU A 135 9.80 -1.71 1.82
N ILE A 136 9.27 -0.50 1.65
CA ILE A 136 9.85 0.52 0.79
C ILE A 136 10.03 1.78 1.62
N TYR A 137 11.27 2.09 2.02
CA TYR A 137 11.50 3.21 2.91
C TYR A 137 12.82 3.96 2.70
N SER A 138 12.85 5.24 3.05
CA SER A 138 14.05 6.08 2.96
C SER A 138 14.59 6.21 1.52
N ASN A 139 13.71 6.24 0.52
CA ASN A 139 14.06 6.48 -0.89
C ASN A 139 13.63 7.90 -1.28
N SER A 140 14.45 8.88 -0.95
CA SER A 140 14.07 10.30 -0.88
C SER A 140 13.72 10.98 -2.20
N LYS A 141 14.13 10.42 -3.36
CA LYS A 141 13.75 10.91 -4.70
C LYS A 141 12.62 10.10 -5.35
N MET A 142 12.11 9.09 -4.67
CA MET A 142 11.10 8.21 -5.23
C MET A 142 9.76 8.93 -5.25
N ILE A 143 9.11 9.01 -6.42
CA ILE A 143 7.85 9.75 -6.61
C ILE A 143 6.65 8.86 -6.97
N ARG A 144 6.89 7.58 -7.31
CA ARG A 144 5.83 6.63 -7.68
C ARG A 144 6.27 5.17 -7.51
N LEU A 145 5.34 4.24 -7.37
CA LEU A 145 5.64 2.80 -7.36
C LEU A 145 5.96 2.28 -8.76
N ASN A 146 5.09 2.54 -9.75
CA ASN A 146 5.22 1.99 -11.10
C ASN A 146 5.27 0.44 -11.12
N MET A 147 4.27 -0.19 -10.51
CA MET A 147 4.02 -1.64 -10.53
C MET A 147 2.59 -1.94 -11.04
N PRO A 148 2.26 -1.56 -12.29
CA PRO A 148 0.88 -1.51 -12.79
C PRO A 148 0.15 -2.86 -12.87
N LYS A 149 0.87 -4.00 -12.79
CA LYS A 149 0.28 -5.34 -12.87
C LYS A 149 0.10 -6.01 -11.51
N LEU A 150 0.64 -5.41 -10.44
CA LEU A 150 0.62 -6.00 -9.11
C LEU A 150 -0.82 -6.05 -8.61
N LYS A 151 -1.32 -7.26 -8.32
CA LYS A 151 -2.72 -7.46 -7.91
C LYS A 151 -2.97 -8.60 -6.95
N ASN A 152 -1.97 -9.44 -6.69
CA ASN A 152 -2.13 -10.62 -5.84
C ASN A 152 -1.09 -10.64 -4.73
N PHE A 153 -1.56 -10.86 -3.51
CA PHE A 153 -0.77 -10.90 -2.27
C PHE A 153 -0.98 -12.23 -1.54
N SER A 154 -1.19 -13.31 -2.29
CA SER A 154 -1.44 -14.64 -1.75
C SER A 154 -0.72 -15.72 -2.55
N SER A 155 -0.35 -16.80 -1.87
CA SER A 155 0.16 -18.02 -2.48
C SER A 155 -0.88 -19.14 -2.40
N SER A 156 -0.93 -19.98 -3.43
CA SER A 156 -1.86 -21.11 -3.54
C SER A 156 -1.62 -22.21 -2.49
N ASN A 157 -0.43 -22.22 -1.88
CA ASN A 157 0.07 -23.32 -1.03
C ASN A 157 0.28 -22.93 0.44
N SER A 158 -0.15 -21.73 0.87
CA SER A 158 0.16 -21.22 2.20
C SER A 158 -1.07 -21.17 3.12
N THR A 159 -0.81 -21.30 4.43
CA THR A 159 -1.76 -20.92 5.47
C THR A 159 -2.13 -19.44 5.29
N ILE A 160 -3.40 -19.09 5.56
CA ILE A 160 -3.90 -17.71 5.48
C ILE A 160 -2.96 -16.79 6.27
N ARG A 161 -2.16 -16.02 5.56
CA ARG A 161 -1.29 -14.96 6.09
C ARG A 161 -1.61 -13.69 5.34
N GLN A 162 -1.72 -12.60 6.09
CA GLN A 162 -1.79 -11.25 5.54
C GLN A 162 -0.36 -10.75 5.28
N VAL A 163 -0.07 -10.34 4.06
CA VAL A 163 1.15 -9.64 3.67
C VAL A 163 1.15 -8.26 4.33
N GLU A 164 2.21 -7.89 5.04
CA GLU A 164 2.36 -6.53 5.55
C GLU A 164 2.99 -5.62 4.49
N MET A 165 2.47 -4.40 4.36
CA MET A 165 3.01 -3.36 3.49
C MET A 165 3.34 -2.10 4.30
N ILE A 166 4.60 -1.69 4.19
CA ILE A 166 5.17 -0.48 4.79
C ILE A 166 5.84 0.33 3.68
N ILE A 167 5.30 1.51 3.43
CA ILE A 167 5.82 2.48 2.46
C ILE A 167 5.94 3.83 3.17
N SER A 168 7.17 4.32 3.36
CA SER A 168 7.39 5.54 4.17
C SER A 168 8.70 6.26 3.83
N ASN A 169 8.87 7.50 4.31
CA ASN A 169 10.10 8.27 4.12
C ASN A 169 10.55 8.35 2.64
N LEU A 170 9.60 8.64 1.74
CA LEU A 170 9.84 8.82 0.31
C LEU A 170 9.97 10.31 -0.05
N SER A 171 9.95 10.65 -1.34
CA SER A 171 9.88 12.05 -1.77
C SER A 171 8.62 12.73 -1.22
N PRO A 172 8.67 14.01 -0.84
CA PRO A 172 7.47 14.82 -0.57
C PRO A 172 6.50 14.89 -1.75
N GLU A 173 6.97 14.65 -2.97
CA GLU A 173 6.14 14.60 -4.19
C GLU A 173 5.55 13.20 -4.46
N PHE A 174 5.94 12.19 -3.67
CA PHE A 174 5.38 10.85 -3.83
C PHE A 174 3.87 10.86 -3.61
N CYS A 175 3.15 10.15 -4.46
CA CYS A 175 1.73 9.93 -4.32
C CYS A 175 1.34 8.52 -4.75
N ILE A 176 0.27 7.98 -4.14
CA ILE A 176 -0.37 6.71 -4.54
C ILE A 176 -1.52 7.03 -5.50
N THR A 177 -1.63 6.30 -6.61
CA THR A 177 -2.77 6.44 -7.51
C THR A 177 -4.00 5.74 -6.95
N ILE A 178 -5.20 6.16 -7.35
CA ILE A 178 -6.43 5.47 -6.91
C ILE A 178 -6.51 4.04 -7.46
N GLN A 179 -5.89 3.77 -8.61
CA GLN A 179 -5.83 2.44 -9.20
C GLN A 179 -4.98 1.48 -8.36
N GLU A 180 -3.82 1.94 -7.88
CA GLU A 180 -2.99 1.19 -6.93
C GLU A 180 -3.76 0.93 -5.63
N MET A 181 -4.39 1.96 -5.07
CA MET A 181 -5.14 1.80 -3.82
C MET A 181 -6.36 0.88 -3.97
N GLN A 182 -7.06 0.93 -5.11
CA GLN A 182 -8.21 0.05 -5.37
C GLN A 182 -7.83 -1.43 -5.28
N VAL A 183 -6.64 -1.78 -5.78
CA VAL A 183 -6.07 -3.11 -5.64
C VAL A 183 -5.77 -3.41 -4.17
N PHE A 184 -5.15 -2.48 -3.46
CA PHE A 184 -4.73 -2.71 -2.08
C PHE A 184 -5.92 -2.89 -1.12
N ILE A 185 -6.93 -2.01 -1.18
CA ILE A 185 -8.10 -2.06 -0.30
C ILE A 185 -9.03 -3.23 -0.59
N SER A 186 -9.00 -3.78 -1.81
CA SER A 186 -9.81 -4.94 -2.19
C SER A 186 -9.13 -6.27 -1.86
N SER A 187 -7.83 -6.25 -1.54
CA SER A 187 -7.07 -7.43 -1.17
C SER A 187 -7.17 -7.74 0.32
N LYS A 188 -7.88 -8.81 0.65
CA LYS A 188 -7.99 -9.34 2.04
C LYS A 188 -6.69 -9.90 2.60
N ASN A 189 -5.73 -10.21 1.72
CA ASN A 189 -4.44 -10.79 2.11
C ASN A 189 -3.36 -9.70 2.23
N LEU A 190 -3.74 -8.42 2.27
CA LEU A 190 -2.82 -7.29 2.40
C LEU A 190 -3.19 -6.45 3.61
N TYR A 191 -2.21 -6.14 4.45
CA TYR A 191 -2.30 -5.22 5.57
C TYR A 191 -1.43 -4.01 5.29
N MET A 192 -2.06 -2.85 5.12
CA MET A 192 -1.37 -1.58 4.89
C MET A 192 -0.97 -0.95 6.22
N SER A 193 0.12 -1.44 6.80
CA SER A 193 0.62 -1.02 8.12
C SER A 193 1.07 0.43 8.15
N ARG A 194 1.76 0.88 7.08
CA ARG A 194 2.16 2.28 6.91
C ARG A 194 2.15 2.64 5.44
N MET A 195 1.42 3.69 5.09
CA MET A 195 1.30 4.18 3.72
C MET A 195 1.75 5.63 3.61
N PRO A 196 2.08 6.11 2.40
CA PRO A 196 2.32 7.52 2.12
C PRO A 196 1.06 8.34 2.33
N ASP A 197 1.20 9.64 2.52
CA ASP A 197 0.13 10.54 2.98
C ASP A 197 -0.70 11.17 1.84
N LYS A 198 -0.44 10.83 0.57
CA LYS A 198 -1.03 11.51 -0.60
C LYS A 198 -1.52 10.57 -1.68
N TYR A 199 -2.71 10.89 -2.19
CA TYR A 199 -3.15 10.41 -3.49
C TYR A 199 -2.64 11.30 -4.61
N CYS A 200 -2.40 10.71 -5.79
CA CYS A 200 -2.04 11.48 -6.97
C CYS A 200 -3.23 12.29 -7.47
N ASN A 201 -3.00 13.56 -7.81
CA ASN A 201 -4.05 14.43 -8.35
C ASN A 201 -4.48 13.97 -9.75
N PHE A 202 -5.79 14.04 -10.00
CA PHE A 202 -6.38 13.81 -11.32
C PHE A 202 -7.60 14.73 -11.51
N THR A 203 -8.07 14.87 -12.74
CA THR A 203 -9.35 15.54 -13.03
C THR A 203 -10.46 14.52 -13.08
N THR A 204 -11.69 14.88 -12.73
CA THR A 204 -12.86 13.99 -12.89
C THR A 204 -12.85 13.30 -14.25
N TYR A 205 -13.05 11.98 -14.26
CA TYR A 205 -13.06 11.17 -15.48
C TYR A 205 -14.00 9.96 -15.34
N PHE A 206 -14.29 9.34 -16.48
CA PHE A 206 -15.09 8.12 -16.56
C PHE A 206 -14.23 6.99 -17.11
N ASP A 207 -14.25 5.84 -16.45
CA ASP A 207 -13.62 4.62 -16.94
C ASP A 207 -14.54 3.44 -16.68
N SER A 208 -14.78 2.63 -17.72
CA SER A 208 -15.54 1.38 -17.61
C SER A 208 -16.93 1.54 -16.96
N GLY A 209 -17.57 2.70 -17.15
CA GLY A 209 -18.87 3.04 -16.59
C GLY A 209 -18.84 3.59 -15.16
N VAL A 210 -17.66 3.78 -14.57
CA VAL A 210 -17.43 4.33 -13.23
C VAL A 210 -17.08 5.81 -13.34
N LYS A 211 -17.79 6.67 -12.61
CA LYS A 211 -17.48 8.10 -12.47
C LYS A 211 -16.50 8.31 -11.32
N HIS A 212 -15.29 8.75 -11.65
CA HIS A 212 -14.26 9.11 -10.68
C HIS A 212 -14.23 10.62 -10.50
N CYS A 213 -14.56 11.09 -9.30
CA CYS A 213 -14.57 12.51 -8.98
C CYS A 213 -13.35 12.89 -8.15
N PHE A 214 -12.70 13.99 -8.53
CA PHE A 214 -11.63 14.56 -7.74
C PHE A 214 -12.16 15.73 -6.92
N HIS A 215 -11.81 15.73 -5.64
CA HIS A 215 -12.23 16.74 -4.70
C HIS A 215 -10.99 17.35 -4.06
N ASN A 216 -10.66 18.58 -4.48
CA ASN A 216 -9.37 19.24 -4.22
C ASN A 216 -9.18 19.73 -2.77
N TYR A 217 -9.82 19.08 -1.79
CA TYR A 217 -9.70 19.41 -0.38
C TYR A 217 -8.89 18.33 0.34
N THR A 218 -7.87 18.79 1.05
CA THR A 218 -7.07 17.97 1.97
C THR A 218 -7.49 18.24 3.41
N PHE A 219 -7.24 17.31 4.32
CA PHE A 219 -7.60 17.49 5.72
C PHE A 219 -6.95 18.75 6.33
N LYS A 220 -5.69 19.01 5.96
CA LYS A 220 -4.95 20.22 6.38
C LYS A 220 -5.64 21.51 5.94
N THR A 221 -6.26 21.53 4.75
CA THR A 221 -7.01 22.71 4.27
C THR A 221 -8.33 22.92 5.01
N LEU A 222 -8.90 21.85 5.58
CA LEU A 222 -10.19 21.88 6.24
C LEU A 222 -10.16 22.46 7.66
N SER A 223 -9.01 22.98 8.10
CA SER A 223 -8.87 23.68 9.39
C SER A 223 -9.58 22.91 10.51
N LEU A 224 -9.03 21.79 10.97
CA LEU A 224 -9.48 21.31 12.27
C LEU A 224 -9.23 22.45 13.26
N PRO A 225 -10.25 22.96 13.96
CA PRO A 225 -10.00 23.95 14.99
C PRO A 225 -9.15 23.24 16.06
N SER A 226 -7.87 23.57 16.14
CA SER A 226 -7.01 23.19 17.27
C SER A 226 -7.47 23.86 18.57
N GLU A 227 -8.40 24.82 18.48
CA GLU A 227 -9.13 25.39 19.60
C GLU A 227 -10.57 25.64 19.17
N TYR A 228 -11.51 25.36 20.06
CA TYR A 228 -12.89 25.84 20.01
C TYR A 228 -12.88 27.38 19.98
N THR A 229 -12.66 27.94 18.80
CA THR A 229 -13.00 29.32 18.50
C THR A 229 -14.31 29.26 17.72
N PRO A 230 -15.41 29.83 18.24
CA PRO A 230 -16.61 30.03 17.44
C PRO A 230 -16.30 31.14 16.44
N SER A 231 -15.53 30.81 15.41
CA SER A 231 -15.40 31.67 14.26
C SER A 231 -16.74 31.63 13.55
N ASN A 232 -17.39 32.78 13.50
CA ASN A 232 -18.58 33.00 12.69
C ASN A 232 -18.37 32.43 11.28
N GLY A 233 -19.04 31.31 10.99
CA GLY A 233 -19.53 30.96 9.66
C GLY A 233 -18.55 31.04 8.50
N LEU A 234 -17.39 30.37 8.57
CA LEU A 234 -16.80 29.88 7.32
C LEU A 234 -17.62 28.66 6.86
N LYS A 235 -18.81 28.91 6.28
CA LYS A 235 -19.45 27.93 5.40
C LYS A 235 -18.52 27.75 4.23
N THR A 236 -17.72 26.69 4.27
CA THR A 236 -16.98 26.30 3.09
C THR A 236 -18.03 25.85 2.07
N ASN A 237 -18.07 26.42 0.85
CA ASN A 237 -18.93 25.92 -0.24
C ASN A 237 -18.42 24.56 -0.76
N ASN A 238 -17.79 23.79 0.11
CA ASN A 238 -17.00 22.63 -0.19
C ASN A 238 -17.92 21.51 -0.72
N PHE A 239 -18.92 21.14 0.07
CA PHE A 239 -19.89 20.13 -0.31
C PHE A 239 -20.79 20.59 -1.47
N LYS A 240 -21.10 21.89 -1.54
CA LYS A 240 -21.84 22.48 -2.65
C LYS A 240 -21.13 22.27 -4.00
N ASN A 241 -19.80 22.36 -4.02
CA ASN A 241 -18.98 22.18 -5.21
C ASN A 241 -18.66 20.71 -5.52
N LEU A 242 -18.96 19.78 -4.61
CA LEU A 242 -18.82 18.36 -4.86
C LEU A 242 -19.76 17.94 -6.00
N GLU A 243 -19.21 17.21 -6.97
CA GLU A 243 -19.99 16.63 -8.06
C GLU A 243 -20.96 15.57 -7.54
N SER A 244 -22.15 15.49 -8.14
CA SER A 244 -23.13 14.44 -7.86
C SER A 244 -22.79 13.14 -8.60
N ASP A 245 -23.40 12.04 -8.16
CA ASP A 245 -23.44 10.75 -8.87
C ASP A 245 -22.05 10.12 -9.11
N CYS A 246 -21.09 10.41 -8.23
CA CYS A 246 -19.76 9.84 -8.27
C CYS A 246 -19.76 8.42 -7.69
N ASP A 247 -19.28 7.43 -8.44
CA ASP A 247 -19.04 6.09 -7.92
C ASP A 247 -17.81 6.06 -7.01
N THR A 248 -16.81 6.89 -7.32
CA THR A 248 -15.65 7.08 -6.45
C THR A 248 -15.32 8.56 -6.28
N ILE A 249 -14.82 8.91 -5.10
CA ILE A 249 -14.32 10.25 -4.79
C ILE A 249 -12.89 10.13 -4.28
N CYS A 250 -11.98 10.97 -4.76
CA CYS A 250 -10.66 11.15 -4.20
C CYS A 250 -10.55 12.52 -3.54
N GLY A 251 -10.24 12.55 -2.25
CA GLY A 251 -10.20 13.76 -1.43
C GLY A 251 -11.04 13.63 -0.17
N VAL A 252 -11.17 14.73 0.58
CA VAL A 252 -11.87 14.74 1.86
C VAL A 252 -13.31 15.24 1.72
N VAL A 253 -14.29 14.39 2.01
CA VAL A 253 -15.71 14.76 2.01
C VAL A 253 -16.08 15.29 3.40
N LEU A 254 -16.38 16.59 3.48
CA LEU A 254 -16.83 17.26 4.69
C LEU A 254 -18.32 17.64 4.54
N ILE A 255 -19.16 17.13 5.44
CA ILE A 255 -20.58 17.45 5.57
C ILE A 255 -20.78 18.25 6.87
N GLU A 256 -21.24 19.48 6.75
CA GLU A 256 -21.50 20.38 7.88
C GLU A 256 -22.94 20.89 7.90
N GLY A 257 -23.29 21.62 8.96
CA GLY A 257 -24.60 22.27 9.07
C GLY A 257 -24.92 23.16 7.86
N GLY A 258 -26.02 22.83 7.17
CA GLY A 258 -26.46 23.45 5.92
C GLY A 258 -26.22 22.61 4.66
N ASP A 259 -25.52 21.47 4.76
CA ASP A 259 -25.29 20.54 3.65
C ASP A 259 -26.31 19.38 3.59
N GLU A 260 -27.20 19.27 4.57
CA GLU A 260 -28.07 18.10 4.79
C GLU A 260 -28.97 17.78 3.59
N GLU A 261 -29.50 18.80 2.90
CA GLU A 261 -30.35 18.60 1.71
C GLU A 261 -29.55 18.10 0.50
N MET A 262 -28.22 18.24 0.51
CA MET A 262 -27.35 17.87 -0.60
C MET A 262 -26.73 16.47 -0.45
N VAL A 263 -26.91 15.78 0.69
CA VAL A 263 -26.23 14.50 0.96
C VAL A 263 -26.50 13.41 -0.08
N HIS A 264 -27.64 13.52 -0.79
CA HIS A 264 -28.02 12.66 -1.93
C HIS A 264 -26.97 12.62 -3.06
N LYS A 265 -26.08 13.62 -3.15
CA LYS A 265 -24.94 13.59 -4.08
C LYS A 265 -24.05 12.35 -3.92
N LEU A 266 -24.05 11.76 -2.71
CA LEU A 266 -23.25 10.60 -2.34
C LEU A 266 -23.98 9.26 -2.53
N ASP A 267 -25.22 9.25 -3.03
CA ASP A 267 -26.04 8.03 -3.10
C ASP A 267 -25.37 6.89 -3.89
N LYS A 268 -24.59 7.23 -4.93
CA LYS A 268 -23.85 6.27 -5.76
C LYS A 268 -22.45 5.94 -5.26
N LEU A 269 -21.95 6.65 -4.24
CA LEU A 269 -20.58 6.51 -3.80
C LEU A 269 -20.32 5.08 -3.30
N GLN A 270 -19.36 4.42 -3.93
CA GLN A 270 -18.89 3.08 -3.57
C GLN A 270 -17.55 3.14 -2.84
N ILE A 271 -16.64 4.03 -3.25
CA ILE A 271 -15.31 4.13 -2.66
C ILE A 271 -14.92 5.59 -2.45
N LEU A 272 -14.52 5.91 -1.22
CA LEU A 272 -13.90 7.18 -0.88
C LEU A 272 -12.39 7.00 -0.66
N TYR A 273 -11.58 7.49 -1.59
CA TYR A 273 -10.13 7.61 -1.45
C TYR A 273 -9.79 8.90 -0.68
N GLY A 274 -9.98 8.83 0.63
CA GLY A 274 -9.77 9.94 1.54
C GLY A 274 -10.56 9.76 2.83
N MET A 275 -11.03 10.85 3.40
CA MET A 275 -11.71 10.86 4.69
C MET A 275 -13.13 11.40 4.57
N LEU A 276 -14.04 10.81 5.34
CA LEU A 276 -15.42 11.28 5.51
C LEU A 276 -15.56 11.95 6.86
N LEU A 277 -15.93 13.25 6.87
CA LEU A 277 -16.21 14.01 8.07
C LEU A 277 -17.65 14.48 8.07
N ILE A 278 -18.39 14.16 9.12
CA ILE A 278 -19.76 14.63 9.33
C ILE A 278 -19.80 15.34 10.67
N ARG A 279 -19.94 16.66 10.67
CA ARG A 279 -19.90 17.42 11.93
C ARG A 279 -20.90 18.55 12.00
N VAL A 280 -21.41 18.80 13.21
CA VAL A 280 -22.31 19.94 13.49
C VAL A 280 -23.49 20.00 12.52
N THR A 281 -24.02 18.83 12.14
CA THR A 281 -25.20 18.70 11.28
C THR A 281 -26.47 18.54 12.12
N GLU A 282 -27.61 18.84 11.50
CA GLU A 282 -28.94 18.57 12.05
C GLU A 282 -29.49 17.19 11.62
N LEU A 283 -28.67 16.36 10.96
CA LEU A 283 -29.02 15.00 10.53
C LEU A 283 -29.50 14.15 11.72
N THR A 284 -30.61 13.45 11.54
CA THR A 284 -31.11 12.44 12.48
C THR A 284 -30.57 11.05 12.19
N ALA A 285 -30.23 10.79 10.92
CA ALA A 285 -29.68 9.54 10.43
C ALA A 285 -28.58 9.76 9.37
N VAL A 286 -27.68 8.78 9.24
CA VAL A 286 -26.78 8.61 8.09
C VAL A 286 -27.16 7.31 7.39
N ASP A 287 -27.99 7.41 6.36
CA ASP A 287 -28.53 6.29 5.56
C ASP A 287 -28.35 6.47 4.04
N PHE A 288 -27.93 7.66 3.61
CA PHE A 288 -27.61 8.00 2.22
C PHE A 288 -26.32 7.33 1.70
N LEU A 289 -25.48 6.74 2.57
CA LEU A 289 -24.25 6.03 2.20
C LEU A 289 -24.46 4.54 1.94
N SER A 290 -25.63 4.16 1.40
CA SER A 290 -26.03 2.76 1.26
C SER A 290 -25.14 1.93 0.33
N ASN A 291 -24.47 2.57 -0.64
CA ASN A 291 -23.56 1.92 -1.59
C ASN A 291 -22.08 1.96 -1.17
N LEU A 292 -21.73 2.70 -0.10
CA LEU A 292 -20.34 2.89 0.30
C LEU A 292 -19.74 1.59 0.82
N GLU A 293 -18.71 1.10 0.13
CA GLU A 293 -18.01 -0.15 0.43
C GLU A 293 -16.69 0.08 1.18
N TYR A 294 -15.94 1.12 0.81
CA TYR A 294 -14.63 1.39 1.37
C TYR A 294 -14.40 2.89 1.60
N VAL A 295 -13.70 3.21 2.69
CA VAL A 295 -13.13 4.53 2.95
C VAL A 295 -11.64 4.36 3.22
N ALA A 296 -10.81 4.80 2.27
CA ALA A 296 -9.37 4.60 2.26
C ALA A 296 -8.66 5.93 2.55
N SER A 297 -8.49 6.24 3.83
CA SER A 297 -7.77 7.45 4.25
C SER A 297 -6.27 7.18 4.32
N LEU A 298 -5.47 8.13 3.80
CA LEU A 298 -4.02 8.17 3.96
C LEU A 298 -3.59 9.16 5.06
N GLU A 299 -4.55 9.81 5.72
CA GLU A 299 -4.28 10.75 6.82
C GLU A 299 -3.85 9.96 8.07
N ALA A 300 -2.59 10.10 8.45
CA ALA A 300 -2.03 9.45 9.63
C ALA A 300 -2.77 9.88 10.91
N ASP A 301 -2.93 8.95 11.85
CA ASP A 301 -3.52 9.18 13.18
C ASP A 301 -4.96 9.71 13.19
N GLN A 302 -5.68 9.63 12.07
CA GLN A 302 -7.09 10.02 11.96
C GLN A 302 -7.96 8.84 11.50
N PRO A 303 -9.16 8.67 12.07
CA PRO A 303 -10.10 7.68 11.57
C PRO A 303 -10.59 8.07 10.17
N ALA A 304 -10.71 7.08 9.27
CA ALA A 304 -11.18 7.31 7.91
C ALA A 304 -12.62 7.86 7.84
N VAL A 305 -13.44 7.57 8.87
CA VAL A 305 -14.79 8.12 9.05
C VAL A 305 -14.86 8.79 10.40
N TYR A 306 -15.20 10.09 10.42
CA TYR A 306 -15.24 10.90 11.63
C TYR A 306 -16.60 11.62 11.78
N LEU A 307 -17.39 11.20 12.76
CA LEU A 307 -18.65 11.85 13.12
C LEU A 307 -18.48 12.63 14.44
N LYS A 308 -18.74 13.94 14.42
CA LYS A 308 -18.50 14.81 15.59
C LYS A 308 -19.59 15.85 15.80
N SER A 309 -20.08 15.97 17.03
CA SER A 309 -21.01 17.05 17.43
C SER A 309 -22.32 17.13 16.63
N ASN A 310 -22.82 15.99 16.10
CA ASN A 310 -24.12 15.90 15.45
C ASN A 310 -25.19 15.59 16.51
N LYS A 311 -25.88 16.61 17.03
CA LYS A 311 -26.70 16.50 18.25
C LYS A 311 -27.96 15.66 18.08
N ASN A 312 -28.53 15.62 16.87
CA ASN A 312 -29.78 14.91 16.58
C ASN A 312 -29.54 13.49 16.04
N LEU A 313 -28.28 13.15 15.72
CA LEU A 313 -27.92 11.90 15.08
C LEU A 313 -28.12 10.73 16.04
N ASN A 314 -29.05 9.84 15.70
CA ASN A 314 -29.40 8.69 16.52
C ASN A 314 -29.31 7.36 15.75
N HIS A 315 -29.10 7.40 14.43
CA HIS A 315 -29.01 6.23 13.58
C HIS A 315 -27.89 6.36 12.53
N ILE A 316 -27.08 5.31 12.36
CA ILE A 316 -26.05 5.24 11.31
C ILE A 316 -26.19 3.88 10.62
N ALA A 317 -26.40 3.89 9.31
CA ALA A 317 -26.54 2.71 8.47
C ALA A 317 -25.67 2.85 7.22
N ILE A 318 -24.53 2.14 7.21
CA ILE A 318 -23.63 2.02 6.06
C ILE A 318 -23.48 0.52 5.75
N PRO A 319 -24.52 -0.13 5.20
CA PRO A 319 -24.67 -1.59 5.21
C PRO A 319 -23.62 -2.35 4.39
N ARG A 320 -22.95 -1.69 3.43
CA ARG A 320 -21.95 -2.30 2.56
C ARG A 320 -20.51 -2.03 2.99
N LEU A 321 -20.30 -1.25 4.05
CA LEU A 321 -18.96 -0.88 4.50
C LEU A 321 -18.18 -2.13 4.92
N LYS A 322 -17.01 -2.31 4.32
CA LYS A 322 -16.09 -3.42 4.60
C LYS A 322 -14.92 -2.91 5.44
N SER A 323 -14.46 -3.75 6.36
CA SER A 323 -13.15 -3.60 7.00
C SER A 323 -12.12 -4.43 6.21
N ASN A 324 -11.04 -3.80 5.75
CA ASN A 324 -9.82 -4.48 5.32
C ASN A 324 -8.73 -4.26 6.37
#